data_AF-A0A9W4X1S3-F1
#
_entry.id   AF-A0A9W4X1S3-F1
#
_cell.length_a   1.000
_cell.length_b   1.000
_cell.length_c   1.000
_cell.angle_alpha   90.00
_cell.angle_beta   90.00
_cell.angle_gamma   90.00
#
_symmetry.space_group_name_H-M   'P 1'
#
loop_
_entity.id
_entity.type
_entity.pdbx_description
1 polymer ?
#
loop_
_entity_poly.entity_id
_entity_poly.type
_entity_poly.pdbx_seq_one_letter_code
_entity_poly.pdbx_strand_id
1 'polypeptide(L)'
;MKKNKYTGYWVWIQNKIELNIYTWTGAFVFNDEGKRSWINVQAAKSHDGYHLKIPNDIKQYWLAFSLNEFKDFDQEGPFNNDEDICWYWHGHEHNWKVYP
;
A
#
# COMPACT_ATOMS: atom_id res chain seq x y z
N MET A 1 -20.59 4.95 -18.31
CA MET A 1 -19.28 4.51 -18.84
C MET A 1 -18.74 3.41 -17.94
N LYS A 2 -18.40 2.23 -18.48
CA LYS A 2 -17.73 1.17 -17.71
C LYS A 2 -16.28 1.60 -17.48
N LYS A 3 -15.89 1.86 -16.24
CA LYS A 3 -14.51 2.18 -15.86
C LYS A 3 -13.61 1.00 -16.24
N ASN A 4 -12.58 1.26 -17.04
CA ASN A 4 -11.75 0.21 -17.64
C ASN A 4 -10.80 -0.35 -16.56
N LYS A 5 -11.19 -1.45 -15.92
CA LYS A 5 -10.54 -2.04 -14.73
C LYS A 5 -9.10 -2.55 -14.97
N TYR A 6 -8.58 -2.41 -16.19
CA TYR A 6 -7.27 -2.93 -16.60
C TYR A 6 -6.20 -1.85 -16.79
N THR A 7 -6.55 -0.56 -16.79
CA THR A 7 -5.60 0.55 -16.94
C THR A 7 -5.34 1.21 -15.58
N GLY A 8 -4.09 1.28 -15.17
CA GLY A 8 -3.65 1.68 -13.83
C GLY A 8 -2.13 1.63 -13.71
N TYR A 9 -1.59 2.26 -12.67
CA TYR A 9 -0.19 2.15 -12.30
C TYR A 9 -0.03 1.17 -11.13
N TRP A 10 1.19 0.66 -10.97
CA TRP A 10 1.55 -0.31 -9.95
C TRP A 10 2.42 0.30 -8.87
N VAL A 11 2.15 -0.10 -7.64
CA VAL A 11 3.01 0.14 -6.48
C VAL A 11 3.66 -1.18 -6.12
N TRP A 12 4.99 -1.21 -6.21
CA TRP A 12 5.81 -2.37 -5.90
C TRP A 12 6.46 -2.16 -4.54
N ILE A 13 6.22 -3.05 -3.59
CA ILE A 13 6.77 -2.88 -2.24
C ILE A 13 7.64 -4.08 -1.93
N GLN A 14 8.93 -3.84 -1.72
CA GLN A 14 9.83 -4.84 -1.17
C GLN A 14 9.65 -4.92 0.33
N ASN A 15 9.20 -6.07 0.82
CA ASN A 15 9.04 -6.33 2.23
C ASN A 15 10.30 -6.97 2.81
N LYS A 16 11.12 -6.22 3.53
CA LYS A 16 12.31 -6.73 4.25
C LYS A 16 12.18 -6.50 5.76
N ILE A 17 10.95 -6.61 6.25
CA ILE A 17 10.69 -6.79 7.68
C ILE A 17 11.31 -8.11 8.13
N GLU A 18 11.74 -8.17 9.39
CA GLU A 18 12.26 -9.36 10.05
C GLU A 18 11.43 -10.62 9.73
N LEU A 19 12.13 -11.75 9.55
CA LEU A 19 11.56 -13.03 9.17
C LEU A 19 10.42 -13.49 10.10
N ASN A 20 9.45 -14.17 9.51
CA ASN A 20 8.28 -14.79 10.16
C ASN A 20 7.24 -13.80 10.69
N ILE A 21 7.31 -12.52 10.32
CA ILE A 21 6.26 -11.55 10.60
C ILE A 21 5.26 -11.56 9.45
N TYR A 22 3.96 -11.66 9.77
CA TYR A 22 2.90 -11.47 8.77
C TYR A 22 2.56 -9.99 8.69
N THR A 23 2.44 -9.48 7.47
CA THR A 23 2.41 -8.05 7.21
C THR A 23 1.33 -7.72 6.20
N TRP A 24 0.83 -6.49 6.27
CA TRP A 24 -0.24 -5.99 5.42
C TRP A 24 0.16 -4.64 4.83
N THR A 25 -0.18 -4.46 3.57
CA THR A 25 -0.11 -3.16 2.91
C THR A 25 -1.32 -2.93 2.03
N GLY A 26 -1.70 -1.67 1.87
CA GLY A 26 -2.85 -1.33 1.06
C GLY A 26 -2.80 0.09 0.56
N ALA A 27 -3.50 0.32 -0.53
CA ALA A 27 -3.74 1.64 -1.08
C ALA A 27 -5.19 2.04 -0.82
N PHE A 28 -5.42 3.30 -0.46
CA PHE A 28 -6.75 3.84 -0.20
C PHE A 28 -6.87 5.31 -0.55
N VAL A 29 -8.11 5.78 -0.60
CA VAL A 29 -8.47 7.20 -0.65
C VAL A 29 -9.42 7.53 0.49
N PHE A 30 -9.60 8.81 0.80
CA PHE A 30 -10.70 9.24 1.66
C PHE A 30 -11.95 9.43 0.82
N ASN A 31 -13.08 8.89 1.26
CA ASN A 31 -14.39 9.16 0.67
C ASN A 31 -14.94 10.53 1.14
N ASP A 32 -16.12 10.90 0.65
CA ASP A 32 -16.75 12.19 0.98
C ASP A 32 -17.08 12.36 2.47
N GLU A 33 -17.13 11.26 3.23
CA GLU A 33 -17.33 11.25 4.70
C GLU A 33 -16.00 11.31 5.48
N GLY A 34 -14.86 11.45 4.79
CA GLY A 34 -13.52 11.41 5.40
C GLY A 34 -13.09 10.02 5.88
N LYS A 35 -13.79 8.96 5.46
CA LYS A 35 -13.44 7.57 5.79
C LYS A 35 -12.56 6.95 4.71
N ARG A 36 -11.69 6.04 5.11
CA ARG A 36 -10.82 5.31 4.19
C ARG A 36 -11.65 4.37 3.30
N SER A 37 -11.46 4.47 1.99
CA SER A 37 -11.99 3.58 0.98
C SER A 37 -10.82 2.84 0.34
N TRP A 38 -10.69 1.56 0.65
CA TRP A 38 -9.60 0.71 0.19
C TRP A 38 -9.73 0.40 -1.31
N ILE A 39 -8.63 0.60 -2.03
CA ILE A 39 -8.50 0.31 -3.47
C ILE A 39 -7.99 -1.11 -3.65
N ASN A 40 -6.90 -1.44 -2.95
CA ASN A 40 -6.23 -2.72 -3.01
C ASN A 40 -5.57 -2.97 -1.65
N VAL A 41 -5.64 -4.21 -1.16
CA VAL A 41 -5.04 -4.62 0.11
C VAL A 41 -4.43 -5.98 -0.12
N GLN A 42 -3.18 -6.15 0.32
CA GLN A 42 -2.47 -7.41 0.28
C GLN A 42 -1.86 -7.69 1.64
N ALA A 43 -1.71 -8.98 1.90
CA ALA A 43 -1.05 -9.48 3.08
C ALA A 43 -0.12 -10.61 2.68
N ALA A 44 1.08 -10.60 3.24
CA ALA A 44 2.10 -11.59 2.94
C ALA A 44 3.05 -11.74 4.13
N LYS A 45 3.84 -12.79 4.10
CA LYS A 45 4.94 -12.95 5.06
C LYS A 45 6.06 -11.97 4.71
N SER A 46 6.81 -11.55 5.73
CA SER A 46 8.12 -10.91 5.61
C SER A 46 8.93 -11.54 4.47
N HIS A 47 9.63 -10.73 3.68
CA HIS A 47 10.40 -11.15 2.49
C HIS A 47 9.59 -11.50 1.24
N ASP A 48 8.25 -11.52 1.30
CA ASP A 48 7.39 -11.53 0.11
C ASP A 48 7.01 -10.10 -0.28
N GLY A 49 7.29 -9.70 -1.52
CA GLY A 49 6.94 -8.38 -2.04
C GLY A 49 5.45 -8.22 -2.36
N TYR A 50 5.01 -6.97 -2.53
CA TYR A 50 3.63 -6.63 -2.88
C TYR A 50 3.53 -5.91 -4.21
N HIS A 51 2.38 -6.08 -4.87
CA HIS A 51 2.07 -5.43 -6.13
C HIS A 51 0.65 -4.86 -6.06
N LEU A 52 0.52 -3.62 -5.59
CA LEU A 52 -0.78 -2.94 -5.49
C LEU A 52 -1.09 -2.24 -6.81
N LYS A 53 -2.24 -2.55 -7.41
CA LYS A 53 -2.70 -1.87 -8.62
C LYS A 53 -3.62 -0.69 -8.26
N ILE A 54 -3.30 0.50 -8.77
CA ILE A 54 -4.11 1.70 -8.60
C ILE A 54 -4.82 2.03 -9.92
N PRO A 55 -6.16 1.99 -9.98
CA PRO A 55 -6.91 2.31 -11.19
C PRO A 55 -6.70 3.77 -11.66
N ASN A 56 -6.64 4.01 -12.97
CA ASN A 56 -6.40 5.35 -13.55
C ASN A 56 -7.46 6.41 -13.21
N ASP A 57 -8.66 6.01 -12.75
CA ASP A 57 -9.68 6.97 -12.31
C ASP A 57 -9.42 7.51 -10.90
N ILE A 58 -8.47 6.91 -10.17
CA ILE A 58 -7.91 7.45 -8.93
C ILE A 58 -6.75 8.37 -9.30
N LYS A 59 -6.86 9.66 -8.95
CA LYS A 59 -5.80 10.66 -9.23
C LYS A 59 -4.69 10.66 -8.19
N GLN A 60 -5.08 10.46 -6.93
CA GLN A 60 -4.19 10.44 -5.79
C GLN A 60 -4.64 9.34 -4.83
N TYR A 61 -3.69 8.76 -4.11
CA TYR A 61 -3.94 7.70 -3.13
C TYR A 61 -2.95 7.79 -1.98
N TRP A 62 -3.25 7.07 -0.91
CA TRP A 62 -2.39 6.88 0.24
C TRP A 62 -1.97 5.42 0.31
N LEU A 63 -0.79 5.17 0.87
CA LEU A 63 -0.32 3.83 1.21
C LEU A 63 -0.43 3.64 2.73
N ALA A 64 -0.77 2.42 3.13
CA ALA A 64 -0.75 1.98 4.53
C ALA A 64 0.15 0.78 4.68
N PHE A 65 0.86 0.70 5.81
CA PHE A 65 1.76 -0.41 6.15
C PHE A 65 1.50 -0.85 7.60
N SER A 66 1.27 -2.15 7.81
CA SER A 66 0.88 -2.67 9.12
C SER A 66 1.43 -4.07 9.38
N LEU A 67 1.82 -4.31 10.62
CA LEU A 67 2.19 -5.64 11.10
C LEU A 67 1.01 -6.42 11.71
N ASN A 68 -0.19 -5.83 11.81
CA ASN A 68 -1.35 -6.40 12.51
C ASN A 68 -2.69 -5.95 11.91
N GLU A 69 -3.07 -6.44 10.72
CA GLU A 69 -4.36 -6.17 10.03
C GLU A 69 -4.83 -4.69 10.08
N PHE A 70 -3.91 -3.73 10.03
CA PHE A 70 -4.20 -2.29 10.14
C PHE A 70 -4.90 -1.84 11.43
N LYS A 71 -4.68 -2.55 12.55
CA LYS A 71 -5.03 -2.01 13.89
C LYS A 71 -4.17 -0.79 14.22
N ASP A 72 -2.88 -0.92 13.96
CA ASP A 72 -1.89 0.15 13.97
C ASP A 72 -1.16 0.12 12.63
N PHE A 73 -1.09 1.26 11.95
CA PHE A 73 -0.42 1.35 10.66
C PHE A 73 0.18 2.73 10.43
N ASP A 74 1.28 2.75 9.72
CA ASP A 74 1.84 3.99 9.18
C ASP A 74 1.20 4.29 7.83
N GLN A 75 1.03 5.58 7.56
CA GLN A 75 0.34 6.07 6.39
C GLN A 75 1.25 7.04 5.63
N GLU A 76 1.47 6.75 4.36
CA GLU A 76 2.33 7.53 3.48
C GLU A 76 1.52 8.17 2.35
N GLY A 77 1.80 9.42 2.02
CA GLY A 77 1.20 10.14 0.89
C GLY A 77 0.61 11.52 1.24
N PRO A 78 -0.36 12.02 0.44
CA PRO A 78 -0.91 11.36 -0.75
C PRO A 78 0.12 11.34 -1.89
N PHE A 79 0.07 10.31 -2.72
CA PHE A 79 0.87 10.18 -3.94
C PHE A 79 0.02 10.43 -5.17
N ASN A 80 0.61 10.99 -6.22
CA ASN A 80 -0.03 11.05 -7.53
C ASN A 80 -0.03 9.65 -8.17
N ASN A 81 -1.07 9.35 -8.94
CA ASN A 81 -1.20 8.11 -9.70
C ASN A 81 -0.91 8.37 -11.18
N ASP A 82 0.32 8.76 -11.48
CA ASP A 82 0.82 9.13 -12.80
C ASP A 82 1.98 8.24 -13.30
N GLU A 83 2.56 7.42 -12.43
CA GLU A 83 3.60 6.45 -12.77
C GLU A 83 3.60 5.22 -11.85
N ASP A 84 4.31 4.17 -12.27
CA ASP A 84 4.63 3.03 -11.41
C ASP A 84 5.66 3.47 -10.36
N ILE A 85 5.47 3.07 -9.10
CA ILE A 85 6.40 3.43 -8.03
C ILE A 85 6.87 2.20 -7.27
N CYS A 86 8.08 2.28 -6.73
CA CYS A 86 8.69 1.26 -5.90
C CYS A 86 8.87 1.79 -4.47
N TRP A 87 8.80 0.88 -3.50
CA TRP A 87 9.01 1.18 -2.09
C TRP A 87 9.77 0.04 -1.42
N TYR A 88 10.48 0.37 -0.36
CA TYR A 88 11.20 -0.54 0.50
C TYR A 88 10.65 -0.43 1.92
N TRP A 89 10.14 -1.53 2.44
CA TRP A 89 9.66 -1.62 3.82
C TRP A 89 10.61 -2.48 4.63
N HIS A 90 11.26 -1.91 5.64
CA HIS A 90 12.38 -2.53 6.35
C HIS A 90 12.24 -2.36 7.86
N GLY A 91 12.73 -3.34 8.63
CA GLY A 91 12.78 -3.25 10.09
C GLY A 91 12.40 -4.55 10.77
N HIS A 92 11.86 -4.44 11.97
CA HIS A 92 11.41 -5.56 12.81
C HIS A 92 10.10 -5.20 13.50
N GLU A 93 9.54 -6.12 14.31
CA GLU A 93 8.19 -6.01 14.87
C GLU A 93 7.91 -4.71 15.64
N HIS A 94 8.93 -4.15 16.29
CA HIS A 94 8.78 -2.98 17.16
C HIS A 94 9.33 -1.69 16.56
N ASN A 95 10.02 -1.76 15.42
CA ASN A 95 10.58 -0.59 14.77
C ASN A 95 10.84 -0.89 13.29
N TRP A 96 10.18 -0.13 12.43
CA TRP A 96 10.31 -0.26 10.99
C TRP A 96 10.15 1.09 10.31
N LYS A 97 10.57 1.14 9.05
CA LYS A 97 10.54 2.33 8.21
C LYS A 97 10.21 1.96 6.77
N VAL A 98 9.65 2.92 6.06
CA VAL A 98 9.25 2.81 4.67
C VAL A 98 10.00 3.89 3.86
N TYR A 99 10.51 3.53 2.69
CA TYR A 99 11.32 4.40 1.83
C TYR A 99 10.89 4.25 0.36
N PRO A 100 10.80 5.34 -0.42
CA PRO A 100 10.61 5.27 -1.87
C PRO A 100 11.87 4.76 -2.59
#